data_AF-A0A0A2VAR9-F1
#
_entry.id   AF-A0A0A2VAR9-F1
#
_cell.length_a   1.000
_cell.length_b   1.000
_cell.length_c   1.000
_cell.angle_alpha   90.00
_cell.angle_beta   90.00
_cell.angle_gamma   90.00
#
_symmetry.space_group_name_H-M   'P 1'
#
loop_
_entity.id
_entity.type
_entity.pdbx_description
1 polymer ?
#
loop_
_entity_poly.entity_id
_entity_poly.type
_entity_poly.pdbx_seq_one_letter_code
_entity_poly.pdbx_strand_id
1 'polypeptide(L)'
;MWWNKKKKKQEQLEVKDLSLAQVRKAIHEFTDHLPDRVELRTLINEDLTLDYNLLAPYLKGIPKDTYYMSKETYEIFEERDHQLALDLDYIQRAVDHYIKQNQELPIIENDPYFKVNYFKLEKAGLLHERPDRDFYITDDEHMITYKRPGE
;
A
#
# COMPACT_ATOMS: atom_id res chain seq x y z
N MET A 1 -10.24 -38.20 29.97
CA MET A 1 -8.84 -38.13 29.48
C MET A 1 -8.81 -37.04 28.41
N TRP A 2 -8.61 -35.78 28.82
CA TRP A 2 -7.35 -35.03 28.66
C TRP A 2 -6.95 -34.81 27.20
N TRP A 3 -7.50 -33.73 26.63
CA TRP A 3 -7.10 -33.17 25.34
C TRP A 3 -5.71 -32.54 25.43
N ASN A 4 -4.72 -33.19 24.83
CA ASN A 4 -3.40 -32.60 24.60
C ASN A 4 -3.46 -31.64 23.40
N LYS A 5 -3.77 -30.36 23.63
CA LYS A 5 -3.40 -29.29 22.69
C LYS A 5 -1.88 -29.15 22.72
N LYS A 6 -1.20 -29.72 21.72
CA LYS A 6 0.21 -29.40 21.43
C LYS A 6 0.29 -27.89 21.17
N LYS A 7 0.86 -27.13 22.11
CA LYS A 7 1.31 -25.76 21.85
C LYS A 7 2.35 -25.84 20.74
N LYS A 8 2.02 -25.35 19.53
CA LYS A 8 3.01 -25.12 18.47
C LYS A 8 4.08 -24.21 19.08
N LYS A 9 5.29 -24.73 19.22
CA LYS A 9 6.48 -23.94 19.52
C LYS A 9 6.62 -22.96 18.35
N GLN A 10 6.38 -21.67 18.56
CA GLN A 10 6.73 -20.67 17.56
C GLN A 10 8.24 -20.80 17.36
N GLU A 11 8.66 -21.36 16.24
CA GLU A 11 10.03 -21.19 15.77
C GLU A 11 10.28 -19.69 15.70
N GLN A 12 11.23 -19.20 16.50
CA GLN A 12 11.66 -17.81 16.40
C GLN A 12 12.20 -17.61 15.00
N LEU A 13 11.51 -16.79 14.20
CA LEU A 13 11.96 -16.45 12.87
C LEU A 13 13.27 -15.67 12.99
N GLU A 14 14.28 -16.12 12.26
CA GLU A 14 15.57 -15.44 12.22
C GLU A 14 15.45 -14.12 11.45
N VAL A 15 16.10 -13.07 11.96
CA VAL A 15 16.27 -11.81 11.25
C VAL A 15 17.29 -12.00 10.13
N LYS A 16 16.93 -11.61 8.90
CA LYS A 16 17.74 -11.81 7.69
C LYS A 16 17.84 -10.52 6.89
N ASP A 17 18.98 -10.36 6.22
CA ASP A 17 19.15 -9.33 5.21
C ASP A 17 18.37 -9.75 3.95
N LEU A 18 17.19 -9.14 3.75
CA LEU A 18 16.24 -9.47 2.70
C LEU A 18 15.92 -8.21 1.92
N SER A 19 16.23 -8.21 0.64
CA SER A 19 15.99 -7.09 -0.27
C SER A 19 14.50 -6.89 -0.58
N LEU A 20 14.15 -5.67 -1.04
CA LEU A 20 12.82 -5.34 -1.54
C LEU A 20 12.32 -6.32 -2.61
N ALA A 21 13.21 -6.79 -3.50
CA ALA A 21 12.86 -7.76 -4.54
C ALA A 21 12.45 -9.13 -3.97
N GLN A 22 13.10 -9.58 -2.88
CA GLN A 22 12.74 -10.82 -2.20
C GLN A 22 11.41 -10.66 -1.46
N VAL A 23 11.17 -9.51 -0.84
CA VAL A 23 9.88 -9.20 -0.22
C VAL A 23 8.75 -9.18 -1.26
N ARG A 24 8.94 -8.50 -2.41
CA ARG A 24 8.00 -8.51 -3.54
C ARG A 24 7.69 -9.92 -4.01
N LYS A 25 8.71 -10.76 -4.16
CA LYS A 25 8.53 -12.16 -4.54
C LYS A 25 7.70 -12.94 -3.51
N ALA A 26 7.98 -12.77 -2.22
CA ALA A 26 7.23 -13.42 -1.16
C ALA A 26 5.76 -12.96 -1.10
N ILE A 27 5.50 -11.68 -1.38
CA ILE A 27 4.15 -11.14 -1.48
C ILE A 27 3.41 -11.77 -2.66
N HIS A 28 4.04 -11.88 -3.83
CA HIS A 28 3.43 -12.57 -4.98
C HIS A 28 3.11 -14.04 -4.65
N GLU A 29 4.06 -14.76 -4.06
CA GLU A 29 3.82 -16.15 -3.64
C GLU A 29 2.72 -16.25 -2.57
N PHE A 30 2.62 -15.29 -1.65
CA PHE A 30 1.52 -15.21 -0.69
C PHE A 30 0.18 -15.01 -1.40
N THR A 31 0.10 -14.06 -2.34
CA THR A 31 -1.11 -13.76 -3.12
C THR A 31 -1.58 -14.96 -3.93
N ASP A 32 -0.67 -15.71 -4.54
CA ASP A 32 -1.00 -16.93 -5.31
C ASP A 32 -1.63 -18.03 -4.45
N HIS A 33 -1.43 -17.99 -3.13
CA HIS A 33 -1.96 -18.97 -2.17
C HIS A 33 -3.06 -18.39 -1.27
N LEU A 34 -3.52 -17.16 -1.53
CA LEU A 34 -4.62 -16.57 -0.78
C LEU A 34 -5.89 -17.40 -0.99
N PRO A 35 -6.59 -17.81 0.08
CA PRO A 35 -7.88 -18.46 -0.05
C PRO A 35 -8.89 -17.55 -0.75
N ASP A 36 -9.86 -18.17 -1.44
CA ASP A 36 -10.99 -17.44 -2.01
C ASP A 36 -11.61 -16.51 -0.96
N ARG A 37 -11.78 -15.24 -1.33
CA ARG A 37 -12.36 -14.15 -0.50
C ARG A 37 -11.45 -13.56 0.58
N VAL A 38 -10.16 -13.94 0.65
CA VAL A 38 -9.19 -13.22 1.47
C VAL A 38 -8.50 -12.14 0.63
N GLU A 39 -8.54 -10.90 1.10
CA GLU A 39 -7.95 -9.77 0.39
C GLU A 39 -6.47 -9.60 0.74
N LEU A 40 -5.66 -9.18 -0.24
CA LEU A 40 -4.25 -8.84 -0.03
C LEU A 40 -4.06 -7.75 1.04
N ARG A 41 -5.03 -6.86 1.21
CA ARG A 41 -5.05 -5.84 2.27
C ARG A 41 -4.86 -6.42 3.68
N THR A 42 -5.20 -7.69 3.90
CA THR A 42 -4.98 -8.38 5.19
C THR A 42 -3.50 -8.55 5.55
N LEU A 43 -2.60 -8.45 4.58
CA LEU A 43 -1.16 -8.49 4.79
C LEU A 43 -0.59 -7.18 5.36
N ILE A 44 -1.36 -6.08 5.28
CA ILE A 44 -0.88 -4.74 5.53
C ILE A 44 -1.45 -4.22 6.85
N ASN A 45 -0.57 -3.91 7.80
CA ASN A 45 -0.94 -3.33 9.09
C ASN A 45 -1.44 -1.90 8.94
N GLU A 46 -2.06 -1.33 10.00
CA GLU A 46 -2.57 0.05 9.97
C GLU A 46 -1.49 1.13 9.73
N ASP A 47 -0.25 0.87 10.12
CA ASP A 47 0.91 1.73 9.87
C ASP A 47 1.62 1.43 8.54
N LEU A 48 0.95 0.72 7.63
CA LEU A 48 1.45 0.28 6.32
C LEU A 48 2.59 -0.74 6.37
N THR A 49 3.04 -1.17 7.56
CA THR A 49 4.02 -2.26 7.64
C THR A 49 3.42 -3.60 7.20
N LEU A 50 4.26 -4.51 6.73
CA LEU A 50 3.83 -5.86 6.35
C LEU A 50 3.72 -6.78 7.57
N ASP A 51 2.69 -7.63 7.63
CA ASP A 51 2.65 -8.73 8.60
C ASP A 51 3.62 -9.85 8.19
N TYR A 52 4.84 -9.77 8.71
CA TYR A 52 5.87 -10.77 8.44
C TYR A 52 5.55 -12.16 9.01
N ASN A 53 4.57 -12.31 9.91
CA ASN A 53 4.13 -13.63 10.33
C ASN A 53 3.38 -14.34 9.19
N LEU A 54 2.61 -13.59 8.40
CA LEU A 54 1.93 -14.11 7.21
C LEU A 54 2.93 -14.40 6.08
N LEU A 55 3.99 -13.59 5.95
CA LEU A 55 5.03 -13.80 4.94
C LEU A 55 6.11 -14.81 5.34
N ALA A 56 6.20 -15.17 6.62
CA ALA A 56 7.22 -16.07 7.15
C ALA A 56 7.38 -17.39 6.39
N PRO A 57 6.29 -18.07 5.93
CA PRO A 57 6.42 -19.29 5.14
C PRO A 57 7.17 -19.10 3.81
N TYR A 58 7.10 -17.90 3.24
CA TYR A 58 7.66 -17.53 1.93
C TYR A 58 9.06 -16.91 2.06
N LEU A 59 9.27 -16.06 3.07
CA LEU A 59 10.56 -15.41 3.35
C LEU A 59 11.55 -16.31 4.10
N LYS A 60 11.04 -17.29 4.86
CA LYS A 60 11.83 -18.13 5.78
C LYS A 60 12.67 -17.32 6.77
N GLY A 61 12.16 -16.16 7.19
CA GLY A 61 12.81 -15.21 8.10
C GLY A 61 12.06 -13.88 8.13
N ILE A 62 12.48 -12.97 9.01
CA ILE A 62 11.97 -11.60 9.09
C ILE A 62 13.03 -10.67 8.48
N PRO A 63 12.67 -9.73 7.59
CA PRO A 63 13.62 -8.75 7.09
C PRO A 63 14.24 -7.91 8.20
N LYS A 64 15.52 -7.60 8.07
CA LYS A 64 16.22 -6.68 8.96
C LYS A 64 15.69 -5.24 8.81
N ASP A 65 15.38 -4.85 7.58
CA ASP A 65 14.83 -3.55 7.24
C ASP A 65 13.31 -3.60 7.18
N THR A 66 12.66 -2.50 7.53
CA THR A 66 11.20 -2.38 7.45
C THR A 66 10.77 -2.04 6.02
N TYR A 67 9.73 -2.71 5.55
CA TYR A 67 9.08 -2.44 4.27
C TYR A 67 7.62 -2.07 4.50
N TYR A 68 7.15 -1.13 3.69
CA TYR A 68 5.80 -0.59 3.75
C TYR A 68 5.06 -0.93 2.48
N MET A 69 3.74 -1.10 2.57
CA MET A 69 2.89 -1.34 1.42
C MET A 69 1.64 -0.48 1.53
N SER A 70 1.34 0.27 0.47
CA SER A 70 0.12 1.04 0.36
C SER A 70 -1.10 0.11 0.42
N LYS A 71 -2.11 0.45 1.24
CA LYS A 71 -3.36 -0.32 1.29
C LYS A 71 -4.27 -0.05 0.10
N GLU A 72 -4.05 1.06 -0.59
CA GLU A 72 -4.90 1.49 -1.69
C GLU A 72 -4.28 1.15 -3.06
N THR A 73 -2.97 1.32 -3.24
CA THR A 73 -2.27 1.04 -4.52
C THR A 73 -1.48 -0.27 -4.53
N TYR A 74 -1.29 -0.91 -3.36
CA TYR A 74 -0.46 -2.11 -3.18
C TYR A 74 1.01 -1.94 -3.60
N GLU A 75 1.49 -0.71 -3.79
CA GLU A 75 2.90 -0.44 -4.04
C GLU A 75 3.74 -0.62 -2.76
N ILE A 76 4.97 -1.12 -2.89
CA ILE A 76 5.85 -1.47 -1.77
C ILE A 76 7.07 -0.54 -1.73
N PHE A 77 7.37 -0.03 -0.54
CA PHE A 77 8.35 1.01 -0.26
C PHE A 77 9.38 0.57 0.78
N GLU A 78 10.56 1.17 0.71
CA GLU A 78 11.60 1.07 1.74
C GLU A 78 11.40 2.15 2.80
N GLU A 79 12.09 2.05 3.94
CA GLU A 79 12.05 3.02 5.04
C GLU A 79 12.21 4.48 4.59
N ARG A 80 13.16 4.75 3.70
CA ARG A 80 13.41 6.10 3.18
C ARG A 80 12.21 6.71 2.43
N ASP A 81 11.32 5.86 1.92
CA ASP A 81 10.15 6.22 1.11
C ASP A 81 8.84 5.98 1.89
N HIS A 82 8.91 5.76 3.21
CA HIS A 82 7.72 5.53 4.03
C HIS A 82 6.70 6.68 3.93
N GLN A 83 7.16 7.94 3.93
CA GLN A 83 6.28 9.09 3.77
C GLN A 83 5.51 9.05 2.42
N LEU A 84 6.13 8.53 1.36
CA LEU A 84 5.46 8.38 0.06
C LEU A 84 4.33 7.35 0.11
N ALA A 85 4.51 6.25 0.87
CA ALA A 85 3.45 5.28 1.08
C ALA A 85 2.24 5.91 1.80
N LEU A 86 2.50 6.72 2.84
CA LEU A 86 1.47 7.45 3.58
C LEU A 86 0.76 8.48 2.70
N ASP A 87 1.52 9.26 1.93
CA ASP A 87 0.98 10.26 1.01
C ASP A 87 0.10 9.60 -0.06
N LEU A 88 0.51 8.45 -0.61
CA LEU A 88 -0.28 7.69 -1.58
C LEU A 88 -1.64 7.28 -1.01
N ASP A 89 -1.67 6.61 0.14
CA ASP A 89 -2.92 6.17 0.76
C ASP A 89 -3.80 7.37 1.14
N TYR A 90 -3.19 8.48 1.56
CA TYR A 90 -3.92 9.69 1.90
C TYR A 90 -4.59 10.33 0.68
N ILE A 91 -3.85 10.50 -0.41
CA ILE A 91 -4.36 11.13 -1.63
C ILE A 91 -5.34 10.20 -2.34
N GLN A 92 -5.12 8.88 -2.40
CA GLN A 92 -6.04 7.95 -3.05
C GLN A 92 -7.41 8.01 -2.37
N ARG A 93 -7.46 7.93 -1.03
CA ARG A 93 -8.71 8.04 -0.28
C ARG A 93 -9.42 9.38 -0.51
N ALA A 94 -8.67 10.48 -0.59
CA ALA A 94 -9.25 11.79 -0.87
C ALA A 94 -9.83 11.85 -2.30
N VAL A 95 -9.14 11.27 -3.28
CA VAL A 95 -9.60 11.17 -4.68
C VAL A 95 -10.87 10.30 -4.76
N ASP A 96 -10.88 9.11 -4.16
CA ASP A 96 -12.02 8.20 -4.18
C ASP A 96 -13.26 8.85 -3.55
N HIS A 97 -13.08 9.51 -2.41
CA HIS A 97 -14.15 10.25 -1.76
C HIS A 97 -14.68 11.40 -2.64
N TYR A 98 -13.78 12.12 -3.32
CA TYR A 98 -14.17 13.22 -4.20
C TYR A 98 -14.99 12.70 -5.39
N ILE A 99 -14.54 11.63 -6.03
CA ILE A 99 -15.25 10.99 -7.15
C ILE A 99 -16.62 10.50 -6.69
N LYS A 100 -16.70 9.84 -5.53
CA LYS A 100 -17.96 9.37 -4.97
C LYS A 100 -18.96 10.52 -4.73
N GLN A 101 -18.49 11.67 -4.25
CA GLN A 101 -19.33 12.82 -3.94
C GLN A 101 -19.74 13.63 -5.18
N ASN A 102 -18.83 13.84 -6.12
CA ASN A 102 -18.99 14.80 -7.20
C ASN A 102 -19.21 14.15 -8.57
N GLN A 103 -18.99 12.83 -8.69
CA GLN A 103 -19.06 12.08 -9.95
C GLN A 103 -18.12 12.63 -11.04
N GLU A 104 -17.04 13.30 -10.63
CA GLU A 104 -16.00 13.85 -11.51
C GLU A 104 -14.60 13.62 -10.90
N LEU A 105 -13.57 13.70 -11.75
CA LEU A 105 -12.18 13.58 -11.31
C LEU A 105 -11.65 14.91 -10.71
N PRO A 106 -10.90 14.86 -9.59
CA PRO A 106 -10.27 16.04 -9.00
C PRO A 106 -8.97 16.38 -9.75
N ILE A 107 -9.02 16.66 -11.05
CA ILE A 107 -7.85 16.99 -11.88
C ILE A 107 -7.76 18.48 -12.22
N ILE A 108 -6.56 18.91 -12.64
CA ILE A 108 -6.35 20.23 -13.24
C ILE A 108 -6.95 20.24 -14.65
N GLU A 109 -7.78 21.24 -14.95
CA GLU A 109 -8.42 21.34 -16.27
C GLU A 109 -7.38 21.51 -17.38
N ASN A 110 -7.56 20.74 -18.47
CA ASN A 110 -6.66 20.70 -19.63
C ASN A 110 -5.22 20.25 -19.33
N ASP A 111 -4.95 19.66 -18.16
CA ASP A 111 -3.66 19.03 -17.89
C ASP A 111 -3.58 17.66 -18.59
N PRO A 112 -2.61 17.44 -19.50
CA PRO A 112 -2.53 16.19 -20.27
C PRO A 112 -2.05 15.00 -19.43
N TYR A 113 -1.58 15.23 -18.20
CA TYR A 113 -1.05 14.21 -17.31
C TYR A 113 -2.04 13.81 -16.21
N PHE A 114 -3.25 14.36 -16.22
CA PHE A 114 -4.27 14.11 -15.19
C PHE A 114 -3.75 14.40 -13.77
N LYS A 115 -2.98 15.47 -13.62
CA LYS A 115 -2.46 15.91 -12.32
C LYS A 115 -3.60 16.18 -11.34
N VAL A 116 -3.49 15.63 -10.13
CA VAL A 116 -4.44 15.82 -9.04
C VAL A 116 -4.47 17.30 -8.64
N ASN A 117 -5.67 17.84 -8.54
CA ASN A 117 -5.94 19.19 -8.12
C ASN A 117 -6.24 19.22 -6.62
N TYR A 118 -5.20 19.45 -5.81
CA TYR A 118 -5.34 19.52 -4.35
C TYR A 118 -6.32 20.61 -3.90
N PHE A 119 -6.47 21.71 -4.63
CA PHE A 119 -7.46 22.74 -4.27
C PHE A 119 -8.90 22.22 -4.33
N LYS A 120 -9.22 21.30 -5.26
CA LYS A 120 -10.55 20.65 -5.31
C LYS A 120 -10.77 19.77 -4.08
N LEU A 121 -9.75 18.98 -3.70
CA LEU A 121 -9.82 18.09 -2.54
C LEU A 121 -9.94 18.86 -1.21
N GLU A 122 -9.19 19.95 -1.06
CA GLU A 122 -9.26 20.83 0.12
C GLU A 122 -10.60 21.54 0.25
N LYS A 123 -11.13 22.09 -0.86
CA LYS A 123 -12.46 22.73 -0.85
C LYS A 123 -13.57 21.75 -0.48
N ALA A 124 -13.41 20.48 -0.82
CA ALA A 124 -14.32 19.40 -0.41
C ALA A 124 -14.07 18.91 1.03
N GLY A 125 -13.05 19.43 1.73
CA GLY A 125 -12.69 19.00 3.08
C GLY A 125 -12.07 17.60 3.16
N LEU A 126 -11.58 17.06 2.03
CA LEU A 126 -11.01 15.72 1.92
C LEU A 126 -9.49 15.71 2.09
N LEU A 127 -8.87 16.89 1.96
CA LEU A 127 -7.45 17.12 2.15
C LEU A 127 -7.25 18.27 3.15
N HIS A 128 -6.43 18.06 4.17
CA HIS A 128 -6.12 19.04 5.21
C HIS A 128 -4.67 19.50 5.13
N GLU A 129 -3.77 18.61 4.72
CA GLU A 129 -2.35 18.88 4.52
C GLU A 129 -1.96 18.45 3.11
N ARG A 130 -1.18 19.29 2.42
CA ARG A 130 -0.69 18.95 1.08
C ARG A 130 0.63 18.19 1.19
N PRO A 131 0.77 17.06 0.47
CA PRO A 131 2.08 16.46 0.31
C PRO A 131 2.98 17.38 -0.51
N ASP A 132 4.29 17.37 -0.22
CA ASP A 132 5.31 18.14 -0.95
C ASP A 132 5.71 17.45 -2.27
N ARG A 133 4.71 16.95 -3.00
CA ARG A 133 4.87 16.27 -4.29
C ARG A 133 3.58 16.32 -5.08
N ASP A 134 3.69 16.09 -6.38
CA ASP A 134 2.56 15.97 -7.27
C ASP A 134 2.12 14.50 -7.41
N PHE A 135 0.81 14.30 -7.49
CA PHE A 135 0.20 13.03 -7.85
C PHE A 135 -0.61 13.18 -9.14
N TYR A 136 -0.79 12.07 -9.84
CA TYR A 136 -1.50 11.97 -11.11
C TYR A 136 -2.50 10.83 -11.02
N ILE A 137 -3.62 10.95 -11.72
CA ILE A 137 -4.62 9.87 -11.82
C ILE A 137 -4.33 9.05 -13.07
N THR A 138 -4.24 7.73 -12.91
CA THR A 138 -4.07 6.78 -14.01
C THR A 138 -5.43 6.41 -14.61
N ASP A 139 -5.39 5.81 -15.79
CA ASP A 139 -6.56 5.22 -16.46
C ASP A 139 -7.01 3.88 -15.83
N ASP A 140 -6.14 3.26 -15.03
CA ASP A 140 -6.43 2.03 -14.30
C ASP A 140 -7.21 2.32 -13.00
N GLU A 141 -8.53 2.13 -13.06
CA GLU A 141 -9.47 2.28 -11.93
C GLU A 141 -9.37 3.61 -11.16
N HIS A 142 -8.89 4.69 -11.81
CA HIS A 142 -8.61 5.99 -11.18
C HIS A 142 -7.59 5.92 -10.04
N MET A 143 -6.66 4.96 -10.09
CA MET A 143 -5.55 4.86 -9.17
C MET A 143 -4.63 6.07 -9.29
N ILE A 144 -4.02 6.50 -8.19
CA ILE A 144 -3.04 7.58 -8.21
C ILE A 144 -1.62 7.05 -8.37
N THR A 145 -0.76 7.89 -8.92
CA THR A 145 0.68 7.64 -9.01
C THR A 145 1.48 8.91 -8.75
N TYR A 146 2.68 8.77 -8.19
CA TYR A 146 3.66 9.86 -8.04
C TYR A 146 4.60 9.96 -9.26
N LYS A 147 4.50 9.01 -10.21
CA LYS A 147 5.29 9.01 -11.44
C LYS A 147 4.54 9.81 -12.48
N ARG A 148 5.21 10.80 -13.07
CA ARG A 148 4.61 11.55 -14.15
C ARG A 148 4.38 10.62 -15.35
N PRO A 149 3.16 10.57 -15.91
CA PRO A 149 2.90 9.77 -17.10
C PRO A 149 3.86 10.14 -18.26
N GLY A 150 4.58 9.15 -18.77
CA GLY A 150 5.56 9.33 -19.86
C GLY A 150 7.02 9.50 -19.43
N GLU A 151 7.32 9.47 -18.13
CA GLU A 151 8.68 9.25 -17.58
C GLU A 151 8.94 7.76 -17.30
#